data_AF-A0A3C2E8U3-F1
#
_entry.id   AF-A0A3C2E8U3-F1
#
_cell.length_a   1.000
_cell.length_b   1.000
_cell.length_c   1.000
_cell.angle_alpha   90.00
_cell.angle_beta   90.00
_cell.angle_gamma   90.00
#
_symmetry.space_group_name_H-M   'P 1'
#
loop_
_entity.id
_entity.type
_entity.pdbx_description
1 polymer ?
#
loop_
_entity_poly.entity_id
_entity_poly.type
_entity_poly.pdbx_seq_one_letter_code
_entity_poly.pdbx_strand_id
1 'polypeptide(L)'
;LLVSGGHTQLISVEDFGVYRRLGSTLDDAAGEAFDKTAKVMGLGFPGGPAVERAAATGVPGRFDLPAPLQRRAGCDFSFAGLKTAVREAWDGLHEPGEQDRADLAAAAQSAIAAHLAKRTERAMTVFAEAFPHEARPLPLVVAGGVAANA
;
A
#
# COMPACT_ATOMS: atom_id res chain seq x y z
N LEU A 1 6.34 6.74 -8.10
CA LEU A 1 5.31 5.81 -7.58
C LEU A 1 3.94 6.25 -8.10
N LEU A 2 3.34 5.47 -8.99
CA LEU A 2 1.96 5.66 -9.44
C LEU A 2 1.06 4.74 -8.64
N VAL A 3 0.17 5.30 -7.80
CA VAL A 3 -0.67 4.56 -6.85
C VAL A 3 -2.10 5.12 -6.87
N SER A 4 -3.03 4.34 -7.45
CA SER A 4 -4.42 4.73 -7.66
C SER A 4 -5.36 3.53 -7.42
N GLY A 5 -6.65 3.70 -7.71
CA GLY A 5 -7.63 2.62 -7.69
C GLY A 5 -7.23 1.44 -8.56
N GLY A 6 -6.73 1.68 -9.77
CA GLY A 6 -6.40 0.62 -10.75
C GLY A 6 -4.92 0.46 -11.09
N HIS A 7 -4.04 1.27 -10.50
CA HIS A 7 -2.60 1.21 -10.79
C HIS A 7 -1.79 1.19 -9.51
N THR A 8 -0.78 0.33 -9.46
CA THR A 8 0.30 0.40 -8.47
C THR A 8 1.60 0.03 -9.15
N GLN A 9 2.42 1.04 -9.45
CA GLN A 9 3.59 0.90 -10.31
C GLN A 9 4.76 1.77 -9.83
N LEU A 10 5.96 1.24 -10.01
CA LEU A 10 7.23 1.95 -9.86
C LEU A 10 7.83 2.17 -11.24
N ILE A 11 8.07 3.44 -11.58
CA ILE A 11 8.50 3.88 -12.91
C ILE A 11 9.74 4.74 -12.71
N SER A 12 10.82 4.35 -13.39
CA SER A 12 12.02 5.15 -13.62
C SER A 12 11.71 6.14 -14.74
N VAL A 13 11.84 7.44 -14.46
CA VAL A 13 11.71 8.51 -15.45
C VAL A 13 13.12 8.97 -15.80
N GLU A 14 13.58 8.61 -16.98
CA GLU A 14 14.99 8.75 -17.38
C GLU A 14 15.17 9.97 -18.29
N ASP A 15 14.13 10.29 -19.06
CA ASP A 15 13.99 11.51 -19.84
C ASP A 15 12.50 11.69 -20.19
N PHE A 16 12.15 12.80 -20.83
CA PHE A 16 10.82 13.01 -21.39
C PHE A 16 10.46 11.89 -22.38
N GLY A 17 9.41 11.13 -22.06
CA GLY A 17 8.97 9.99 -22.87
C GLY A 17 9.81 8.72 -22.71
N VAL A 18 10.90 8.75 -21.92
CA VAL A 18 11.73 7.58 -21.63
C VAL A 18 11.40 7.09 -20.23
N TYR A 19 10.44 6.16 -20.18
CA TYR A 19 9.93 5.60 -18.93
C TYR A 19 10.19 4.09 -18.88
N ARG A 20 10.84 3.64 -17.81
CA ARG A 20 11.08 2.21 -17.56
C ARG A 20 10.31 1.78 -16.33
N ARG A 21 9.43 0.79 -16.49
CA ARG A 21 8.72 0.19 -15.36
C ARG A 21 9.66 -0.72 -14.58
N LEU A 22 9.92 -0.36 -13.32
CA LEU A 22 10.75 -1.13 -12.39
C LEU A 22 9.93 -2.20 -11.65
N GLY A 23 8.64 -1.96 -11.45
CA GLY A 23 7.73 -2.92 -10.82
C GLY A 23 6.26 -2.55 -11.01
N SER A 24 5.39 -3.54 -10.89
CA SER A 24 3.93 -3.40 -10.93
C SER A 24 3.27 -4.29 -9.87
N THR A 25 2.02 -4.04 -9.54
CA THR A 25 1.24 -5.05 -8.83
C THR A 25 1.09 -6.32 -9.67
N LEU A 26 1.23 -7.47 -9.02
CA LEU A 26 1.00 -8.80 -9.57
C LEU A 26 -0.48 -9.23 -9.45
N ASP A 27 -1.24 -8.53 -8.61
CA ASP A 27 -2.65 -8.82 -8.30
C ASP A 27 -3.46 -7.52 -8.20
N ASP A 28 -3.94 -7.17 -7.02
CA ASP A 28 -4.78 -6.00 -6.75
C ASP A 28 -3.92 -4.73 -6.73
N ALA A 29 -4.48 -3.60 -7.15
CA ALA A 29 -3.86 -2.30 -6.87
C ALA A 29 -4.03 -1.91 -5.38
N ALA A 30 -3.19 -1.00 -4.89
CA ALA A 30 -3.28 -0.50 -3.52
C ALA A 30 -4.65 0.14 -3.22
N GLY A 31 -5.25 0.86 -4.18
CA GLY A 31 -6.58 1.42 -4.01
C GLY A 31 -7.66 0.34 -3.88
N GLU A 32 -7.60 -0.72 -4.69
CA GLU A 32 -8.47 -1.89 -4.53
C GLU A 32 -8.26 -2.61 -3.20
N ALA A 33 -7.02 -2.66 -2.69
CA ALA A 33 -6.73 -3.22 -1.38
C ALA A 33 -7.44 -2.43 -0.26
N PHE A 34 -7.44 -1.09 -0.34
CA PHE A 34 -8.25 -0.25 0.54
C PHE A 34 -9.75 -0.49 0.39
N ASP A 35 -10.27 -0.58 -0.84
CA ASP A 35 -11.69 -0.84 -1.09
C ASP A 35 -12.15 -2.19 -0.55
N LYS A 36 -11.33 -3.23 -0.71
CA LYS A 36 -11.60 -4.58 -0.17
C LYS A 36 -11.57 -4.60 1.34
N THR A 37 -10.62 -3.90 1.96
CA THR A 37 -10.54 -3.71 3.42
C THR A 37 -11.78 -2.99 3.95
N ALA A 38 -12.18 -1.88 3.33
CA ALA A 38 -13.38 -1.14 3.69
C ALA A 38 -14.65 -2.01 3.59
N LYS A 39 -14.73 -2.85 2.56
CA LYS A 39 -15.86 -3.77 2.35
C LYS A 39 -15.96 -4.84 3.44
N VAL A 40 -14.83 -5.40 3.92
CA VAL A 40 -14.84 -6.38 5.02
C VAL A 40 -15.44 -5.76 6.28
N MET A 41 -15.05 -4.53 6.59
CA MET A 41 -15.45 -3.84 7.81
C MET A 41 -16.76 -3.04 7.69
N GLY A 42 -17.44 -3.08 6.54
CA GLY A 42 -18.67 -2.31 6.32
C GLY A 42 -18.48 -0.78 6.41
N LEU A 43 -17.33 -0.27 5.94
CA LEU A 43 -16.99 1.17 5.97
C LEU A 43 -17.51 1.98 4.76
N GLY A 44 -18.03 1.30 3.74
CA GLY A 44 -18.56 1.93 2.52
C GLY A 44 -17.51 2.17 1.42
N PHE A 45 -17.88 2.97 0.41
CA PHE A 45 -17.07 3.31 -0.76
C PHE A 45 -17.08 4.84 -0.98
N PRO A 46 -15.96 5.48 -1.38
CA PRO A 46 -14.63 4.91 -1.66
C PRO A 46 -13.93 4.45 -0.39
N GLY A 47 -13.26 3.30 -0.46
CA GLY A 47 -12.70 2.62 0.70
C GLY A 47 -11.44 3.26 1.25
N GLY A 48 -10.59 3.86 0.42
CA GLY A 48 -9.38 4.58 0.86
C GLY A 48 -9.67 5.63 1.95
N PRO A 49 -10.46 6.67 1.65
CA PRO A 49 -10.82 7.69 2.65
C PRO A 49 -11.61 7.13 3.85
N ALA A 50 -12.37 6.05 3.67
CA ALA A 50 -13.14 5.45 4.75
C ALA A 50 -12.25 4.67 5.74
N VAL A 51 -11.28 3.91 5.23
CA VAL A 51 -10.25 3.22 6.04
C VAL A 51 -9.39 4.26 6.76
N GLU A 52 -8.96 5.32 6.07
CA GLU A 52 -8.16 6.38 6.68
C GLU A 52 -8.85 7.06 7.86
N ARG A 53 -10.12 7.44 7.70
CA ARG A 53 -10.89 8.04 8.79
C ARG A 53 -11.06 7.09 9.97
N ALA A 54 -11.27 5.80 9.73
CA ALA A 54 -11.37 4.81 10.79
C ALA A 54 -10.01 4.56 11.48
N ALA A 55 -8.92 4.53 10.70
CA ALA A 55 -7.56 4.30 11.19
C ALA A 55 -7.07 5.41 12.13
N ALA A 56 -7.58 6.64 12.02
CA ALA A 56 -7.15 7.79 12.80
C ALA A 56 -7.28 7.60 14.33
N THR A 57 -8.20 6.74 14.78
CA THR A 57 -8.40 6.41 16.21
C THR A 57 -7.97 4.99 16.56
N GLY A 58 -7.27 4.30 15.66
CA GLY A 58 -6.82 2.94 15.86
C GLY A 58 -5.60 2.84 16.77
N VAL A 59 -5.55 1.79 17.58
CA VAL A 59 -4.41 1.43 18.43
C VAL A 59 -3.43 0.58 17.61
N PRO A 60 -2.18 1.05 17.40
CA PRO A 60 -1.17 0.30 16.66
C PRO A 60 -0.84 -1.05 17.32
N GLY A 61 -0.54 -2.06 16.50
CA GLY A 61 0.02 -3.34 16.97
C GLY A 61 -0.99 -4.34 17.53
N ARG A 62 -2.28 -4.02 17.57
CA ARG A 62 -3.32 -4.97 17.98
C ARG A 62 -3.53 -6.11 16.98
N PHE A 63 -3.50 -5.80 15.69
CA PHE A 63 -3.62 -6.78 14.61
C PHE A 63 -2.30 -6.88 13.85
N ASP A 64 -1.83 -8.10 13.64
CA ASP A 64 -0.65 -8.39 12.82
C ASP A 64 -1.12 -8.86 11.43
N LEU A 65 -0.93 -8.02 10.42
CA LEU A 65 -1.30 -8.30 9.05
C LEU A 65 -0.06 -8.65 8.22
N PRO A 66 -0.15 -9.62 7.29
CA PRO A 66 1.01 -10.08 6.56
C PRO A 66 1.59 -8.97 5.68
N ALA A 67 2.91 -8.91 5.64
CA ALA A 67 3.66 -8.11 4.68
C ALA A 67 4.06 -8.99 3.48
N PRO A 68 3.31 -8.95 2.36
CA PRO A 68 3.58 -9.82 1.22
C PRO A 68 4.95 -9.56 0.58
N LEU A 69 5.49 -10.60 -0.05
CA LEU A 69 6.70 -10.56 -0.88
C LEU A 69 8.01 -10.15 -0.16
N GLN A 70 8.09 -10.03 1.17
CA GLN A 70 9.29 -9.53 1.87
C GLN A 70 10.61 -10.15 1.39
N ARG A 71 10.60 -11.46 1.09
CA ARG A 71 11.78 -12.22 0.63
C ARG A 71 11.99 -12.27 -0.89
N ARG A 72 11.04 -11.77 -1.69
CA ARG A 72 11.13 -11.80 -3.16
C ARG A 72 11.98 -10.63 -3.65
N ALA A 73 12.96 -10.89 -4.51
CA ALA A 73 13.73 -9.87 -5.21
C ALA A 73 12.84 -9.01 -6.14
N GLY A 74 13.26 -7.78 -6.43
CA GLY A 74 12.54 -6.86 -7.32
C GLY A 74 11.57 -5.90 -6.63
N CYS A 75 10.88 -5.12 -7.47
CA CYS A 75 10.07 -3.97 -7.07
C CYS A 75 8.55 -4.20 -7.23
N ASP A 76 8.14 -5.43 -7.56
CA ASP A 76 6.72 -5.76 -7.73
C ASP A 76 5.94 -5.74 -6.41
N PHE A 77 4.65 -5.41 -6.53
CA PHE A 77 3.70 -5.37 -5.42
C PHE A 77 2.77 -6.58 -5.46
N SER A 78 2.12 -6.83 -4.33
CA SER A 78 1.06 -7.82 -4.16
C SER A 78 0.29 -7.45 -2.90
N PHE A 79 -1.02 -7.47 -2.97
CA PHE A 79 -1.95 -7.18 -1.88
C PHE A 79 -3.02 -8.27 -1.72
N ALA A 80 -3.03 -9.32 -2.56
CA ALA A 80 -4.04 -10.37 -2.51
C ALA A 80 -4.17 -11.05 -1.13
N GLY A 81 -3.06 -11.27 -0.43
CA GLY A 81 -3.06 -11.87 0.91
C GLY A 81 -3.64 -10.96 2.00
N LEU A 82 -3.63 -9.65 1.80
CA LEU A 82 -4.08 -8.68 2.80
C LEU A 82 -5.59 -8.79 3.03
N LYS A 83 -6.39 -8.90 1.96
CA LYS A 83 -7.84 -9.06 2.06
C LYS A 83 -8.22 -10.27 2.91
N THR A 84 -7.55 -11.41 2.69
CA THR A 84 -7.81 -12.65 3.43
C THR A 84 -7.48 -12.45 4.91
N ALA A 85 -6.31 -11.90 5.22
CA ALA A 85 -5.91 -11.64 6.60
C ALA A 85 -6.84 -10.64 7.32
N VAL A 86 -7.27 -9.57 6.65
CA VAL A 86 -8.24 -8.60 7.22
C VAL A 86 -9.58 -9.27 7.49
N ARG A 87 -10.05 -10.14 6.58
CA ARG A 87 -11.29 -10.90 6.78
C ARG A 87 -11.17 -11.87 7.96
N GLU A 88 -10.10 -12.64 8.02
CA GLU A 88 -9.86 -13.58 9.13
C GLU A 88 -9.77 -12.86 10.48
N ALA A 89 -9.07 -11.71 10.53
CA ALA A 89 -8.99 -10.88 11.71
C ALA A 89 -10.36 -10.34 12.14
N TRP A 90 -11.19 -9.90 11.18
CA TRP A 90 -12.52 -9.38 11.46
C TRP A 90 -13.51 -10.48 11.90
N ASP A 91 -13.55 -11.60 11.17
CA ASP A 91 -14.48 -12.71 11.44
C ASP A 91 -14.12 -13.46 12.75
N GLY A 92 -12.88 -13.33 13.23
CA GLY A 92 -12.43 -13.87 14.51
C GLY A 92 -12.85 -13.06 15.74
N LEU A 93 -13.45 -11.88 15.57
CA LEU A 93 -13.92 -11.03 16.67
C LEU A 93 -15.32 -11.46 17.12
N HIS A 94 -15.56 -11.41 18.44
CA HIS A 94 -16.88 -11.59 19.01
C HIS A 94 -17.56 -10.22 19.18
N GLU A 95 -18.68 -10.00 18.49
CA GLU A 95 -19.44 -8.74 18.51
C GLU A 95 -18.57 -7.49 18.23
N PRO A 96 -17.96 -7.39 17.03
CA PRO A 96 -17.00 -6.32 16.74
C PRO A 96 -17.63 -4.92 16.81
N GLY A 97 -16.99 -4.04 17.56
CA GLY A 97 -17.35 -2.64 17.76
C GLY A 97 -16.54 -1.66 16.93
N GLU A 98 -16.71 -0.37 17.21
CA GLU A 98 -16.03 0.71 16.48
C GLU A 98 -14.51 0.71 16.70
N GLN A 99 -14.05 0.39 17.91
CA GLN A 99 -12.61 0.34 18.20
C GLN A 99 -11.92 -0.80 17.46
N ASP A 100 -12.54 -1.98 17.37
CA ASP A 100 -12.00 -3.10 16.59
C ASP A 100 -11.82 -2.73 15.12
N ARG A 101 -12.80 -1.98 14.59
CA ARG A 101 -12.77 -1.46 13.24
C ARG A 101 -11.64 -0.44 13.04
N ALA A 102 -11.47 0.48 13.99
CA ALA A 102 -10.41 1.47 13.95
C ALA A 102 -9.01 0.83 14.01
N ASP A 103 -8.83 -0.13 14.90
CA ASP A 103 -7.58 -0.86 15.09
C ASP A 103 -7.22 -1.69 13.84
N LEU A 104 -8.19 -2.39 13.26
CA LEU A 104 -7.98 -3.18 12.05
C LEU A 104 -7.75 -2.29 10.82
N ALA A 105 -8.45 -1.15 10.72
CA ALA A 105 -8.21 -0.14 9.69
C ALA A 105 -6.79 0.42 9.78
N ALA A 106 -6.32 0.75 10.98
CA ALA A 106 -4.96 1.24 11.21
C ALA A 106 -3.91 0.18 10.85
N ALA A 107 -4.13 -1.08 11.23
CA ALA A 107 -3.25 -2.17 10.83
C ALA A 107 -3.20 -2.35 9.31
N ALA A 108 -4.34 -2.31 8.62
CA ALA A 108 -4.41 -2.46 7.18
C ALA A 108 -3.76 -1.29 6.43
N GLN A 109 -4.02 -0.05 6.85
CA GLN A 109 -3.37 1.15 6.30
C GLN A 109 -1.84 1.06 6.47
N SER A 110 -1.39 0.72 7.67
CA SER A 110 0.04 0.56 7.97
C SER A 110 0.68 -0.53 7.10
N ALA A 111 0.03 -1.68 6.94
CA ALA A 111 0.52 -2.77 6.10
C ALA A 111 0.65 -2.36 4.61
N ILE A 112 -0.35 -1.64 4.07
CA ILE A 112 -0.31 -1.12 2.70
C ILE A 112 0.81 -0.10 2.54
N ALA A 113 0.89 0.89 3.44
CA ALA A 113 1.89 1.95 3.40
C ALA A 113 3.32 1.37 3.54
N ALA A 114 3.53 0.44 4.47
CA ALA A 114 4.82 -0.23 4.67
C ALA A 114 5.26 -1.01 3.43
N HIS A 115 4.33 -1.71 2.75
CA HIS A 115 4.66 -2.42 1.51
C HIS A 115 4.99 -1.46 0.37
N LEU A 116 4.22 -0.37 0.24
CA LEU A 116 4.49 0.69 -0.74
C LEU A 116 5.87 1.32 -0.54
N ALA A 117 6.18 1.71 0.71
CA ALA A 117 7.46 2.26 1.09
C ALA A 117 8.60 1.28 0.79
N LYS A 118 8.45 0.01 1.18
CA LYS A 118 9.52 -0.98 1.03
C LYS A 118 9.90 -1.25 -0.42
N ARG A 119 8.92 -1.32 -1.32
CA ARG A 119 9.17 -1.49 -2.75
C ARG A 119 9.72 -0.21 -3.38
N THR A 120 9.26 0.94 -2.91
CA THR A 120 9.77 2.23 -3.37
C THR A 120 11.24 2.41 -2.99
N GLU A 121 11.64 2.09 -1.76
CA GLU A 121 13.05 2.06 -1.34
C GLU A 121 13.91 1.23 -2.31
N ARG A 122 13.46 0.02 -2.64
CA ARG A 122 14.17 -0.86 -3.58
C ARG A 122 14.27 -0.25 -4.98
N ALA A 123 13.19 0.34 -5.49
CA ALA A 123 13.23 1.01 -6.79
C ALA A 123 14.16 2.23 -6.77
N MET A 124 14.23 2.97 -5.67
CA MET A 124 15.17 4.08 -5.51
C MET A 124 16.62 3.57 -5.51
N THR A 125 16.91 2.43 -4.87
CA THR A 125 18.23 1.79 -4.97
C THR A 125 18.57 1.38 -6.41
N VAL A 126 17.65 0.69 -7.09
CA VAL A 126 17.85 0.28 -8.50
C VAL A 126 18.08 1.49 -9.41
N PHE A 127 17.33 2.57 -9.20
CA PHE A 127 17.52 3.82 -9.95
C PHE A 127 18.90 4.44 -9.64
N ALA A 128 19.28 4.52 -8.37
CA ALA A 128 20.56 5.07 -7.93
C ALA A 128 21.76 4.32 -8.52
N GLU A 129 21.67 3.01 -8.65
CA GLU A 129 22.69 2.14 -9.26
C GLU A 129 22.77 2.32 -10.78
N ALA A 130 21.62 2.48 -11.45
CA ALA A 130 21.57 2.72 -12.90
C ALA A 130 22.06 4.13 -13.28
N PHE A 131 21.91 5.10 -12.37
CA PHE A 131 22.25 6.51 -12.58
C PHE A 131 23.19 7.03 -11.48
N PRO A 132 24.45 6.56 -11.45
CA PRO A 132 25.40 6.86 -10.38
C PRO A 132 25.86 8.32 -10.35
N HIS A 133 25.73 9.04 -11.46
CA HIS A 133 26.18 10.44 -11.60
C HIS A 133 25.08 11.48 -11.30
N GLU A 134 23.85 11.03 -11.03
CA GLU A 134 22.75 11.93 -10.68
C GLU A 134 22.96 12.60 -9.32
N ALA A 135 22.65 13.89 -9.24
CA ALA A 135 22.76 14.64 -8.01
C ALA A 135 21.83 14.06 -6.92
N ARG A 136 22.28 14.10 -5.66
CA ARG A 136 21.51 13.65 -4.50
C ARG A 136 20.94 14.86 -3.73
N PRO A 137 19.76 14.74 -3.09
CA PRO A 137 18.90 13.55 -3.05
C PRO A 137 18.19 13.28 -4.38
N LEU A 138 17.93 12.00 -4.68
CA LEU A 138 17.14 11.63 -5.85
C LEU A 138 15.67 12.02 -5.64
N PRO A 139 15.00 12.62 -6.63
CA PRO A 139 13.59 12.97 -6.53
C PRO A 139 12.72 11.71 -6.51
N LEU A 140 11.70 11.71 -5.65
CA LEU A 140 10.63 10.72 -5.64
C LEU A 140 9.30 11.44 -5.85
N VAL A 141 8.60 11.09 -6.93
CA VAL A 141 7.24 11.58 -7.21
C VAL A 141 6.24 10.49 -6.84
N VAL A 142 5.22 10.86 -6.06
CA VAL A 142 4.08 10.00 -5.72
C VAL A 142 2.82 10.61 -6.34
N ALA A 143 2.08 9.84 -7.12
CA ALA A 143 0.90 10.32 -7.85
C ALA A 143 -0.24 9.29 -7.83
N GLY A 144 -1.47 9.77 -7.91
CA GLY A 144 -2.70 8.98 -7.94
C GLY A 144 -3.50 9.07 -6.62
N GLY A 145 -4.74 8.57 -6.63
CA GLY A 145 -5.68 8.81 -5.54
C GLY A 145 -5.24 8.28 -4.16
N VAL A 146 -4.44 7.22 -4.11
CA VAL A 146 -3.92 6.67 -2.84
C VAL A 146 -2.81 7.55 -2.27
N ALA A 147 -2.16 8.38 -3.10
CA ALA A 147 -1.14 9.33 -2.64
C ALA A 147 -1.70 10.43 -1.73
N ALA A 148 -3.03 10.56 -1.64
CA ALA A 148 -3.69 11.49 -0.74
C ALA A 148 -3.79 10.99 0.71
N ASN A 149 -3.37 9.74 0.98
CA ASN A 149 -3.38 9.17 2.32
C ASN A 149 -2.33 9.83 3.23
N ALA A 150 -2.75 10.23 4.43
CA ALA A 150 -1.95 10.98 5.41
C ALA A 150 -0.89 10.14 6.16
#